data_AF-A0A4P7UQ15-F1
#
_entry.id   AF-A0A4P7UQ15-F1
#
_cell.length_a   1.000
_cell.length_b   1.000
_cell.length_c   1.000
_cell.angle_alpha   90.00
_cell.angle_beta   90.00
_cell.angle_gamma   90.00
#
_symmetry.space_group_name_H-M   'P 1'
#
loop_
_entity.id
_entity.type
_entity.pdbx_description
1 polymer ?
#
loop_
_entity_poly.entity_id
_entity_poly.type
_entity_poly.pdbx_seq_one_letter_code
_entity_poly.pdbx_strand_id
1 'polypeptide(L)' 'MNKENLPIIRPCIKCGQTPTLETSRPEGRTHDIFRLACDCGNCPLQWSVSESAAIRLWNSYVAS' A
#
# COMPACT_ATOMS: atom_id res chain seq x y z
N MET A 1 -10.04 -14.82 6.69
CA MET A 1 -8.63 -14.40 6.46
C MET A 1 -8.24 -13.54 7.65
N ASN A 2 -7.46 -14.10 8.57
CA ASN A 2 -7.16 -13.47 9.85
C ASN A 2 -6.33 -12.21 9.60
N LYS A 3 -6.86 -11.03 9.94
CA LYS A 3 -6.21 -9.71 9.82
C LYS A 3 -5.03 -9.54 10.82
N GLU A 4 -4.66 -10.59 11.54
CA GLU A 4 -3.88 -10.50 12.78
C GLU A 4 -2.36 -10.38 12.61
N ASN A 5 -1.81 -10.34 11.39
CA ASN A 5 -0.35 -10.20 11.18
C ASN A 5 0.03 -9.35 9.96
N LEU A 6 -0.66 -8.23 9.74
CA LEU A 6 -0.19 -7.26 8.75
C LEU A 6 1.07 -6.54 9.29
N PRO A 7 2.09 -6.27 8.45
CA PRO A 7 3.26 -5.52 8.90
C PRO A 7 2.86 -4.11 9.37
N ILE A 8 3.64 -3.54 10.28
CA ILE A 8 3.45 -2.14 10.70
C ILE A 8 3.67 -1.23 9.50
N ILE A 9 2.73 -0.33 9.25
CA ILE A 9 2.79 0.65 8.16
C ILE A 9 3.59 1.86 8.65
N ARG A 10 4.66 2.22 7.93
CA ARG A 10 5.44 3.44 8.21
C ARG A 10 4.66 4.69 7.82
N PRO A 11 4.80 5.81 8.56
CA PRO A 11 4.20 7.08 8.16
C PRO A 11 4.80 7.58 6.84
N CYS A 12 4.08 8.46 6.15
CA CYS A 12 4.55 9.11 4.94
C CYS A 12 5.81 9.95 5.21
N ILE A 13 6.86 9.74 4.42
CA ILE A 13 8.12 10.50 4.51
C ILE A 13 7.94 12.01 4.22
N LYS A 14 6.94 12.40 3.43
CA LYS A 14 6.73 13.80 3.05
C LYS A 14 5.91 14.61 4.05
N CYS A 15 4.86 14.04 4.62
CA CYS A 15 3.92 14.78 5.47
C CYS A 15 3.68 14.14 6.85
N GLY A 16 4.29 13.00 7.14
CA GLY A 16 4.16 12.29 8.43
C GLY A 16 2.83 11.57 8.65
N GLN A 17 1.85 11.73 7.76
CA GLN A 17 0.54 11.10 7.90
C GLN A 17 0.58 9.60 7.58
N THR A 18 -0.34 8.85 8.17
CA THR A 18 -0.54 7.44 7.84
C THR A 18 -1.12 7.32 6.43
N PRO A 19 -0.52 6.51 5.54
CA PRO A 19 -1.10 6.28 4.22
C PRO A 19 -2.38 5.44 4.31
N THR A 20 -3.19 5.52 3.25
CA THR A 20 -4.43 4.76 3.09
C THR A 20 -4.22 3.63 2.09
N LEU A 21 -4.89 2.50 2.32
CA LEU A 21 -4.90 1.38 1.40
C LEU A 21 -5.88 1.67 0.25
N GLU A 22 -5.35 1.75 -0.97
CA GLU A 22 -6.11 1.78 -2.21
C GLU A 22 -6.29 0.36 -2.75
N THR A 23 -7.50 0.06 -3.21
CA THR A 23 -7.85 -1.20 -3.85
C THR A 23 -8.37 -0.93 -5.25
N SER A 24 -7.92 -1.72 -6.23
CA SER A 24 -8.38 -1.63 -7.61
C SER A 24 -8.56 -3.04 -8.19
N ARG A 25 -9.47 -3.17 -9.15
CA ARG A 25 -9.65 -4.39 -9.95
C ARG A 25 -9.72 -4.00 -11.43
N PRO A 26 -8.58 -3.98 -12.14
CA PRO A 26 -8.57 -3.71 -13.57
C PRO A 26 -9.42 -4.74 -14.34
N GLU A 27 -9.98 -4.32 -15.46
CA GLU A 27 -10.74 -5.20 -16.34
C GLU A 27 -9.88 -6.40 -16.78
N GLY A 28 -10.49 -7.59 -16.79
CA GLY A 28 -9.79 -8.84 -17.11
C GLY A 28 -9.00 -9.47 -15.95
N ARG A 29 -8.94 -8.84 -14.77
CA ARG A 29 -8.41 -9.50 -13.56
C ARG A 29 -9.49 -10.16 -12.72
N THR A 30 -9.13 -11.34 -12.21
CA THR A 30 -9.95 -12.11 -11.27
C THR A 30 -9.78 -11.68 -9.81
N HIS A 31 -8.67 -11.01 -9.48
CA HIS A 31 -8.32 -10.65 -8.10
C HIS A 31 -8.02 -9.16 -7.98
N ASP A 32 -8.31 -8.62 -6.79
CA ASP A 32 -7.99 -7.24 -6.42
C ASP A 32 -6.48 -7.01 -6.33
N ILE A 33 -6.08 -5.78 -6.60
CA ILE A 33 -4.75 -5.26 -6.34
C ILE A 33 -4.79 -4.12 -5.36
N PHE A 34 -3.68 -3.97 -4.66
CA PHE A 34 -3.56 -3.14 -3.48
C PHE A 34 -2.34 -2.24 -3.59
N ARG A 35 -2.48 -1.02 -3.09
CA ARG A 35 -1.37 -0.07 -2.97
C ARG A 35 -1.61 0.81 -1.75
N LEU A 36 -0.56 1.30 -1.12
CA LEU A 36 -0.70 2.38 -0.14
C LEU A 36 -0.40 3.72 -0.80
N ALA A 37 -1.29 4.68 -0.60
CA ALA A 37 -1.13 6.04 -1.07
C ALA A 37 -1.38 7.02 0.08
N CYS A 38 -0.62 8.10 0.11
CA CYS A 38 -0.87 9.19 1.05
C CYS A 38 -1.64 10.30 0.35
N ASP A 39 -2.57 10.93 1.06
CA ASP A 39 -3.40 12.04 0.57
C ASP A 39 -2.59 13.25 0.09
N CYS A 40 -1.32 13.38 0.52
CA CYS A 40 -0.39 14.38 -0.02
C CYS A 40 0.13 14.08 -1.44
N GLY A 41 -0.33 12.98 -2.06
CA GLY A 41 0.09 12.52 -3.39
C GLY A 41 1.33 11.63 -3.39
N ASN A 42 1.94 11.36 -2.24
CA ASN A 42 3.09 10.46 -2.16
C ASN A 42 2.66 9.00 -2.21
N CYS A 43 3.03 8.27 -3.26
CA CYS A 43 2.72 6.85 -3.42
C CYS A 43 3.70 6.16 -4.37
N PRO A 44 3.96 4.85 -4.21
CA PRO A 44 4.66 4.06 -5.20
C PRO A 44 3.84 3.97 -6.50
N LEU A 45 4.51 3.82 -7.64
CA LEU A 45 3.82 3.60 -8.92
C LEU A 45 3.32 2.15 -9.08
N GLN A 46 3.86 1.24 -8.29
CA GLN A 46 3.56 -0.19 -8.35
C GLN A 46 2.35 -0.58 -7.51
N TRP A 47 1.62 -1.60 -7.97
CA TRP A 47 0.52 -2.25 -7.26
C TRP A 47 0.91 -3.66 -6.84
N SER A 48 0.33 -4.15 -5.74
CA SER A 48 0.60 -5.47 -5.16
C SER A 48 -0.63 -6.38 -5.24
N VAL A 49 -0.40 -7.68 -5.28
CA VAL A 49 -1.47 -8.70 -5.35
C VAL A 49 -2.07 -9.08 -3.99
N SER A 50 -1.59 -8.47 -2.91
CA SER A 50 -2.15 -8.62 -1.56
C SER A 50 -1.89 -7.37 -0.71
N GLU A 51 -2.69 -7.17 0.34
CA GLU A 51 -2.50 -6.06 1.29
C GLU A 51 -1.13 -6.10 1.97
N SER A 52 -0.68 -7.29 2.39
CA SER A 52 0.61 -7.46 3.07
C SER A 52 1.80 -7.13 2.14
N ALA A 53 1.69 -7.45 0.86
CA ALA A 53 2.69 -7.06 -0.15
C ALA A 53 2.66 -5.55 -0.39
N ALA A 54 1.48 -4.92 -0.42
CA ALA A 54 1.36 -3.46 -0.55
C ALA A 54 2.03 -2.75 0.63
N ILE A 55 1.84 -3.23 1.86
CA ILE A 55 2.48 -2.68 3.07
C ILE A 55 4.00 -2.81 2.99
N ARG A 56 4.53 -3.97 2.58
CA ARG A 56 5.97 -4.15 2.41
C ARG A 56 6.54 -3.21 1.35
N LEU A 57 5.86 -3.10 0.20
CA LEU A 57 6.24 -2.18 -0.88
C LEU A 57 6.29 -0.74 -0.39
N TRP A 58 5.26 -0.28 0.34
CA TRP A 58 5.24 1.06 0.92
C TRP A 58 6.39 1.29 1.88
N ASN A 59 6.61 0.36 2.81
CA ASN A 59 7.67 0.48 3.80
C ASN A 59 9.06 0.56 3.16
N SER A 60 9.28 -0.18 2.06
CA SER A 60 10.51 -0.07 1.25
C SER A 60 10.60 1.26 0.51
N TYR A 61 9.49 1.72 -0.08
CA TYR A 61 9.41 2.98 -0.82
C TYR A 61 9.76 4.20 0.05
N VAL A 62 9.23 4.28 1.29
CA VAL A 62 9.53 5.40 2.21
C VAL A 62 10.83 5.23 2.99
N ALA A 63 11.50 4.08 2.87
CA ALA A 63 12.82 3.85 3.47
C ALA A 63 13.99 4.20 2.55
N SER A 64 13.70 4.45 1.28
CA SER A 64 14.67 4.82 0.23
C SER A 64 14.85 6.33 0.21
#